data_AF-A0A9D5VZ65-F1
#
_entry.id   AF-A0A9D5VZ65-F1
#
_cell.length_a   1.000
_cell.length_b   1.000
_cell.length_c   1.000
_cell.angle_alpha   90.00
_cell.angle_beta   90.00
_cell.angle_gamma   90.00
#
_symmetry.space_group_name_H-M   'P 1'
#
loop_
_entity.id
_entity.type
_entity.pdbx_description
1 polymer ?
#
loop_
_entity_poly.entity_id
_entity_poly.type
_entity_poly.pdbx_seq_one_letter_code
_entity_poly.pdbx_strand_id
1 'polypeptide(L)' 'MLRNFNLEYWIDDNWYVGKLKEIPGVFSQGETLAELENNIKEVYKLMMEEVN' A
#
# COMPACT_ATOMS: atom_id res chain seq x y z
N MET A 1 16.21 -0.31 10.58
CA MET A 1 15.81 -1.73 10.46
C MET A 1 14.95 -1.88 9.22
N LEU A 2 15.23 -2.87 8.36
CA LEU A 2 14.37 -3.19 7.23
C LEU A 2 13.07 -3.83 7.75
N ARG A 3 11.91 -3.32 7.33
CA ARG A 3 10.61 -3.94 7.57
C ARG A 3 10.09 -4.47 6.25
N ASN A 4 9.67 -5.74 6.25
CA ASN A 4 8.99 -6.35 5.12
C ASN A 4 7.51 -6.49 5.49
N PHE A 5 6.64 -6.20 4.53
CA PHE A 5 5.20 -6.30 4.67
C PHE A 5 4.64 -7.17 3.55
N ASN A 6 3.49 -7.79 3.78
CA ASN A 6 2.79 -8.56 2.77
C ASN A 6 1.71 -7.70 2.13
N LEU A 7 1.83 -7.47 0.82
CA LEU A 7 0.79 -6.84 0.01
C LEU A 7 -0.26 -7.89 -0.35
N GLU A 8 -1.52 -7.63 0.02
CA GLU A 8 -2.68 -8.31 -0.54
C GLU A 8 -3.30 -7.40 -1.58
N TYR A 9 -3.49 -7.90 -2.81
CA TYR A 9 -4.09 -7.12 -3.89
C TYR A 9 -5.04 -7.95 -4.74
N TRP A 10 -5.95 -7.25 -5.40
CA TRP A 10 -6.89 -7.77 -6.39
C TRP A 10 -7.08 -6.74 -7.50
N ILE A 11 -7.77 -7.13 -8.56
CA ILE A 11 -8.15 -6.23 -9.65
C ILE A 11 -9.60 -5.85 -9.47
N ASP A 12 -9.89 -4.54 -9.55
CA ASP A 12 -11.22 -3.95 -9.51
C ASP A 12 -11.31 -2.82 -10.55
N ASP A 13 -12.30 -2.86 -11.44
CA ASP A 13 -12.45 -1.89 -12.54
C ASP A 13 -11.16 -1.56 -13.34
N ASN A 14 -10.35 -2.59 -13.66
CA ASN A 14 -9.02 -2.48 -14.30
C ASN A 14 -7.93 -1.77 -13.47
N TRP A 15 -8.17 -1.53 -12.19
CA TRP A 15 -7.17 -1.04 -11.24
C TRP A 15 -6.64 -2.16 -10.36
N TYR A 16 -5.37 -2.09 -10.02
CA TYR A 16 -4.80 -2.86 -8.92
C TYR A 16 -5.18 -2.17 -7.62
N VAL A 17 -5.94 -2.84 -6.76
CA VAL A 17 -6.31 -2.37 -5.43
C VAL A 17 -5.62 -3.25 -4.40
N GLY A 18 -5.04 -2.66 -3.36
CA GLY A 18 -4.34 -3.45 -2.36
C GLY A 18 -4.17 -2.79 -1.00
N LYS A 19 -3.77 -3.62 -0.03
CA LYS A 19 -3.53 -3.24 1.38
C LYS A 19 -2.37 -4.02 1.98
N LEU A 20 -1.75 -3.47 3.01
CA LEU A 20 -0.78 -4.22 3.81
C LEU A 20 -1.51 -5.12 4.81
N LYS A 21 -1.19 -6.42 4.84
CA LYS A 21 -1.83 -7.37 5.77
C LYS A 21 -1.59 -7.01 7.23
N GLU A 22 -0.40 -6.52 7.54
CA GLU A 22 0.02 -6.17 8.89
C GLU A 22 -0.56 -4.83 9.36
N ILE A 23 -0.97 -3.98 8.43
CA ILE A 23 -1.53 -2.64 8.72
C ILE A 23 -2.72 -2.41 7.78
N PRO A 24 -3.91 -2.95 8.12
CA PRO A 24 -5.08 -2.86 7.24
C PRO A 24 -5.52 -1.43 6.89
N GLY A 25 -5.12 -0.44 7.68
CA GLY A 25 -5.34 0.98 7.40
C GLY A 25 -4.46 1.56 6.28
N VAL A 26 -3.40 0.84 5.87
CA VAL A 26 -2.58 1.20 4.70
C VAL A 26 -3.15 0.48 3.49
N PHE A 27 -3.89 1.22 2.67
CA PHE A 27 -4.48 0.76 1.43
C PHE A 27 -4.28 1.79 0.32
N SER A 28 -4.25 1.34 -0.93
CA SER A 28 -4.16 2.21 -2.09
C SER A 28 -4.58 1.48 -3.37
N GLN A 29 -4.47 2.16 -4.50
CA GLN A 29 -4.71 1.63 -5.83
C GLN A 29 -3.70 2.15 -6.85
N GLY A 30 -3.55 1.49 -8.00
CA GLY A 30 -2.73 1.94 -9.13
C GLY A 30 -3.12 1.26 -10.44
N GLU A 31 -2.79 1.85 -11.59
CA GLU A 31 -3.05 1.26 -12.91
C GLU A 31 -2.11 0.07 -13.19
N THR A 32 -0.97 0.02 -12.50
CA THR A 32 -0.01 -1.07 -12.54
C THR A 32 0.34 -1.56 -11.13
N LEU A 33 0.84 -2.80 -11.01
CA LEU A 33 1.30 -3.33 -9.73
C LEU A 33 2.43 -2.48 -9.12
N ALA A 34 3.35 -1.97 -9.94
CA ALA A 34 4.43 -1.09 -9.49
C ALA A 34 3.91 0.25 -8.95
N GLU A 35 2.87 0.80 -9.58
CA GLU A 35 2.20 2.01 -9.10
C GLU A 35 1.47 1.76 -7.77
N LEU A 36 0.73 0.65 -7.65
CA LEU A 36 0.12 0.25 -6.39
C LEU A 36 1.17 0.16 -5.27
N GLU A 37 2.31 -0.51 -5.51
CA GLU A 37 3.38 -0.62 -4.51
C GLU A 37 3.96 0.74 -4.10
N ASN A 38 4.13 1.66 -5.04
CA ASN A 38 4.62 3.00 -4.74
C ASN A 38 3.60 3.80 -3.94
N ASN A 39 2.32 3.77 -4.33
CA ASN A 39 1.25 4.48 -3.62
C ASN A 39 1.08 3.94 -2.19
N ILE A 40 1.21 2.62 -1.98
CA ILE A 40 1.22 2.01 -0.64
C ILE A 40 2.39 2.52 0.21
N LYS A 41 3.59 2.67 -0.36
CA LYS A 41 4.77 3.21 0.37
C LYS A 41 4.55 4.66 0.80
N GLU A 42 3.95 5.48 -0.08
CA GLU A 42 3.63 6.88 0.25
C GLU A 42 2.58 6.97 1.37
N VAL A 43 1.49 6.20 1.28
CA VAL A 43 0.46 6.15 2.35
C VAL A 43 1.07 5.69 3.67
N TYR A 44 1.89 4.64 3.66
CA TYR A 44 2.59 4.18 4.86
C TYR A 44 3.50 5.27 5.44
N LYS A 45 4.26 5.98 4.59
CA LYS A 45 5.16 7.05 5.03
C LYS A 45 4.38 8.19 5.70
N LEU A 46 3.27 8.62 5.12
CA LEU A 46 2.40 9.66 5.69
C LEU A 46 1.87 9.24 7.07
N MET A 47 1.39 8.01 7.22
CA MET A 47 0.95 7.49 8.52
C MET A 47 2.06 7.48 9.57
N MET A 48 3.30 7.20 9.17
CA MET A 48 4.43 7.20 10.10
C MET A 48 4.90 8.62 10.44
N GLU A 49 4.70 9.60 9.55
CA GLU A 49 4.96 11.02 9.81
C GLU A 49 3.93 11.61 10.78
N GLU A 50 2.65 11.21 10.69
CA GLU A 50 1.60 11.66 11.63
C GLU A 50 1.78 11.15 13.07
N VAL A 51 2.53 10.06 13.26
CA VAL A 51 2.77 9.44 14.57
C VAL A 51 4.02 9.98 15.28
N ASN A 52 4.85 10.79 14.59
CA ASN A 52 6.11 11.34 15.12
C ASN A 52 5.98 12.78 15.63
#